data_AF-A0A1Y0V160-F1
#
_entry.id   AF-A0A1Y0V160-F1
#
_cell.length_a   1.000
_cell.length_b   1.000
_cell.length_c   1.000
_cell.angle_alpha   90.00
_cell.angle_beta   90.00
_cell.angle_gamma   90.00
#
_symmetry.space_group_name_H-M   'P 1'
#
loop_
_entity.id
_entity.type
_entity.pdbx_description
1 polymer ?
#
loop_
_entity_poly.entity_id
_entity_poly.type
_entity_poly.pdbx_seq_one_letter_code
_entity_poly.pdbx_strand_id
1 'polypeptide(L)'
;MSTNDVELNNVAFYDAIPISEITENSDGTFTATPSPSGLSEDIYFPVYITGDNGIYEYPSDHEGYGHVFGGNIEVNQVGYYTKNGVVMNVLGEVAPYVLFTNGDTPDADGNYILSDDSSVYVCFLKGTQIKSKHGYINVEDICVGDEIVSVENGIETLTNVTWVGCKKAHVMPYLPLDASGYPVRILKDAIAHGVPYKDMLITAEHCLFFNGKFVPVRMLVNGNSIFYDKSITSYDYYHIETNTHSVIIADGVETESYLNTGNKKTFNVKSNIYSIHEKKLEWNKDSYAPLCVDRDFVEPIFQKLKERGERLNPHHVSDENLQITQEPNLFLLTEAGKVIRPLHQIDSQYSFMLPANTKCVRIISRASRPCDVIGPFMDDRRYMGVAVSDVCLCSAQQQHQIVSHLQAEKPKGWHDTDWIDCAWTNGNALLPLGDYLEGNKIGILSMTIRETGSYILPDQNRTMLRRLG
;
A
#
# COMPACT_ATOMS: atom_id res chain seq x y z
N MET A 1 18.79 25.87 32.89
CA MET A 1 20.02 25.22 32.37
C MET A 1 19.79 23.73 32.48
N SER A 2 19.71 22.92 31.44
CA SER A 2 19.65 23.12 29.99
C SER A 2 18.82 21.97 29.42
N THR A 3 18.01 22.28 28.42
CA THR A 3 17.45 21.36 27.43
C THR A 3 18.61 20.68 26.69
N ASN A 4 18.52 19.37 26.47
CA ASN A 4 19.28 18.69 25.41
C ASN A 4 18.26 17.97 24.55
N ASP A 5 17.80 18.69 23.53
CA ASP A 5 17.26 18.14 22.30
C ASP A 5 18.36 17.31 21.64
N VAL A 6 18.06 16.07 21.26
CA VAL A 6 18.86 15.30 20.31
C VAL A 6 18.01 15.14 19.06
N GLU A 7 18.41 15.84 18.01
CA GLU A 7 17.86 15.73 16.66
C GLU A 7 18.03 14.30 16.12
N LEU A 8 16.92 13.67 15.74
CA LEU A 8 16.90 12.49 14.88
C LEU A 8 17.06 12.95 13.43
N ASN A 9 18.30 13.28 13.03
CA ASN A 9 18.68 13.46 11.63
C ASN A 9 19.63 12.32 11.23
N ASN A 10 19.35 11.72 10.06
CA ASN A 10 20.13 10.71 9.31
C ASN A 10 19.63 9.25 9.41
N VAL A 11 18.58 8.94 8.64
CA VAL A 11 18.39 7.60 8.07
C VAL A 11 18.91 7.67 6.63
N ALA A 12 19.98 6.94 6.32
CA ALA A 12 20.48 6.76 4.96
C ALA A 12 19.89 5.48 4.35
N PHE A 13 19.44 5.56 3.10
CA PHE A 13 18.98 4.42 2.31
C PHE A 13 20.17 3.72 1.64
N TYR A 14 20.20 2.38 1.66
CA TYR A 14 21.25 1.58 1.02
C TYR A 14 20.67 0.57 0.02
N ASP A 15 21.37 0.36 -1.09
CA ASP A 15 21.07 -0.66 -2.10
C ASP A 15 21.27 -2.07 -1.52
N ALA A 16 20.40 -3.02 -1.91
CA ALA A 16 20.44 -4.41 -1.44
C ALA A 16 21.72 -5.15 -1.91
N ILE A 17 22.43 -5.81 -0.98
CA ILE A 17 23.64 -6.60 -1.26
C ILE A 17 23.26 -8.10 -1.42
N PRO A 18 23.66 -8.78 -2.51
CA PRO A 18 23.36 -10.20 -2.73
C PRO A 18 24.16 -11.13 -1.81
N ILE A 19 23.50 -12.16 -1.28
CA ILE A 19 24.06 -13.17 -0.36
C ILE A 19 24.16 -14.52 -1.08
N SER A 20 25.27 -15.23 -0.90
CA SER A 20 25.58 -16.51 -1.54
C SER A 20 25.28 -17.74 -0.69
N GLU A 21 25.30 -17.60 0.64
CA GLU A 21 25.08 -18.71 1.57
C GLU A 21 24.50 -18.22 2.90
N ILE A 22 23.66 -19.03 3.54
CA ILE A 22 23.14 -18.81 4.90
C ILE A 22 23.37 -20.08 5.71
N THR A 23 24.02 -19.96 6.87
CA THR A 23 24.32 -21.06 7.79
C THR A 23 23.63 -20.81 9.13
N GLU A 24 22.96 -21.83 9.68
CA GLU A 24 22.42 -21.80 11.04
C GLU A 24 23.51 -22.17 12.04
N ASN A 25 23.74 -21.30 13.03
CA ASN A 25 24.71 -21.49 14.08
C ASN A 25 24.10 -22.31 15.23
N SER A 26 24.96 -22.92 16.04
CA SER A 26 24.55 -23.76 17.17
C SER A 26 23.78 -23.03 18.28
N ASP A 27 23.77 -21.69 18.26
CA ASP A 27 23.02 -20.83 19.19
C ASP A 27 21.68 -20.34 18.61
N GLY A 28 21.29 -20.82 17.43
CA GLY A 28 20.04 -20.43 16.76
C GLY A 28 20.12 -19.12 15.97
N THR A 29 21.31 -18.51 15.85
CA THR A 29 21.55 -17.37 14.96
C THR A 29 21.86 -17.85 13.53
N PHE A 30 21.75 -16.95 12.54
CA PHE A 30 22.11 -17.24 11.16
C PHE A 30 23.28 -16.37 10.70
N THR A 31 24.24 -16.95 9.98
CA THR A 31 25.34 -16.23 9.32
C THR A 31 25.14 -16.25 7.82
N ALA A 32 25.21 -15.07 7.19
CA ALA A 32 25.05 -14.89 5.76
C ALA A 32 26.37 -14.45 5.11
N THR A 33 26.78 -15.12 4.02
CA THR A 33 28.03 -14.82 3.29
C THR A 33 27.73 -14.00 2.03
N PRO A 34 28.23 -12.75 1.89
CA PRO A 34 28.04 -11.93 0.70
C PRO A 34 28.60 -12.59 -0.57
N SER A 35 27.92 -12.44 -1.72
CA SER A 35 28.42 -12.99 -2.99
C SER A 35 29.62 -12.17 -3.51
N PRO A 36 30.78 -12.79 -3.82
CA PRO A 36 31.97 -12.05 -4.25
C PRO A 36 31.92 -11.47 -5.67
N SER A 37 30.85 -11.66 -6.45
CA SER A 37 30.86 -11.26 -7.86
C SER A 37 29.49 -10.88 -8.41
N GLY A 38 29.42 -9.65 -8.94
CA GLY A 38 28.58 -9.15 -10.04
C GLY A 38 27.16 -9.70 -10.20
N LEU A 39 26.17 -8.83 -9.95
CA LEU A 39 24.79 -8.86 -10.48
C LEU A 39 24.39 -10.17 -11.16
N SER A 40 24.04 -11.20 -10.39
CA SER A 40 23.20 -12.28 -10.88
C SER A 40 21.75 -11.82 -10.86
N GLU A 41 21.00 -12.07 -11.93
CA GLU A 41 19.62 -11.61 -12.16
C GLU A 41 18.55 -12.09 -11.16
N ASP A 42 18.92 -12.76 -10.06
CA ASP A 42 17.95 -13.36 -9.16
C ASP A 42 18.34 -13.10 -7.71
N ILE A 43 17.37 -12.55 -6.96
CA ILE A 43 17.21 -12.52 -5.50
C ILE A 43 17.55 -11.18 -4.83
N TYR A 44 16.51 -10.52 -4.31
CA TYR A 44 16.57 -9.35 -3.43
C TYR A 44 16.06 -9.76 -2.04
N PHE A 45 16.76 -9.37 -0.97
CA PHE A 45 16.32 -9.59 0.43
C PHE A 45 16.25 -8.25 1.18
N PRO A 46 15.29 -8.05 2.08
CA PRO A 46 15.32 -6.96 3.06
C PRO A 46 16.24 -7.31 4.24
N VAL A 47 17.07 -6.33 4.64
CA VAL A 47 17.78 -6.30 5.91
C VAL A 47 16.87 -5.65 6.96
N TYR A 48 16.75 -6.24 8.15
CA TYR A 48 16.02 -5.65 9.29
C TYR A 48 16.98 -5.32 10.45
N ILE A 49 16.87 -4.10 10.99
CA ILE A 49 17.66 -3.59 12.13
C ILE A 49 16.70 -3.22 13.28
N THR A 50 17.01 -3.66 14.51
CA THR A 50 16.51 -3.04 15.76
C THR A 50 17.60 -3.12 16.85
N GLY A 51 17.93 -1.98 17.50
CA GLY A 51 19.03 -1.78 18.49
C GLY A 51 18.79 -2.41 19.88
N ASP A 52 19.75 -2.51 20.83
CA ASP A 52 20.79 -1.53 21.21
C ASP A 52 22.10 -2.12 21.82
N ASN A 53 23.15 -1.30 21.71
CA ASN A 53 24.40 -1.15 22.50
C ASN A 53 25.59 -2.11 22.35
N GLY A 54 26.60 -1.66 21.60
CA GLY A 54 28.01 -2.08 21.74
C GLY A 54 28.92 -1.50 20.64
N ILE A 55 29.91 -0.68 21.01
CA ILE A 55 30.87 -0.04 20.09
C ILE A 55 32.02 -1.01 19.76
N TYR A 56 32.36 -1.17 18.47
CA TYR A 56 33.63 -1.77 18.00
C TYR A 56 34.12 -1.10 16.72
N GLU A 57 35.42 -0.81 16.64
CA GLU A 57 36.14 -0.20 15.49
C GLU A 57 36.95 -1.27 14.72
N TYR A 58 37.01 -1.17 13.38
CA TYR A 58 38.09 -1.73 12.55
C TYR A 58 38.33 -0.85 11.29
N PRO A 59 39.55 -0.84 10.71
CA PRO A 59 40.20 0.33 10.15
C PRO A 59 39.86 0.61 8.69
N SER A 60 40.02 1.89 8.38
CA SER A 60 39.81 2.58 7.11
C SER A 60 40.88 2.27 6.06
N ASP A 61 40.45 1.94 4.85
CA ASP A 61 41.24 2.17 3.63
C ASP A 61 40.46 2.31 2.31
N HIS A 62 39.13 2.50 2.31
CA HIS A 62 38.39 2.89 1.09
C HIS A 62 37.43 4.07 1.31
N GLU A 63 37.74 5.19 0.66
CA GLU A 63 36.92 6.41 0.62
C GLU A 63 35.61 6.15 -0.16
N GLY A 64 34.45 6.31 0.49
CA GLY A 64 33.17 6.52 -0.22
C GLY A 64 31.92 5.78 0.25
N TYR A 65 31.96 4.92 1.27
CA TYR A 65 30.77 4.22 1.78
C TYR A 65 30.71 4.23 3.31
N GLY A 66 29.58 4.67 3.87
CA GLY A 66 29.36 4.79 5.32
C GLY A 66 29.29 3.45 6.05
N HIS A 67 29.78 3.45 7.29
CA HIS A 67 29.99 2.30 8.17
C HIS A 67 28.70 1.72 8.77
N VAL A 68 28.67 0.40 9.09
CA VAL A 68 27.65 -0.24 9.95
C VAL A 68 28.32 -0.97 11.12
N PHE A 69 27.84 -0.70 12.33
CA PHE A 69 28.25 -1.31 13.61
C PHE A 69 27.51 -2.64 13.85
N GLY A 70 28.20 -3.65 14.38
CA GLY A 70 27.70 -5.02 14.57
C GLY A 70 27.23 -5.34 16.00
N GLY A 71 26.25 -6.25 16.11
CA GLY A 71 25.81 -6.93 17.32
C GLY A 71 25.05 -8.22 16.97
N ASN A 72 25.02 -9.21 17.87
CA ASN A 72 24.26 -10.46 17.68
C ASN A 72 22.75 -10.19 17.79
N ILE A 73 21.97 -10.70 16.84
CA ILE A 73 20.53 -10.48 16.70
C ILE A 73 19.79 -11.80 16.97
N GLU A 74 18.86 -11.83 17.92
CA GLU A 74 17.88 -12.92 18.04
C GLU A 74 16.80 -12.77 16.97
N VAL A 75 16.67 -13.78 16.09
CA VAL A 75 15.72 -13.78 14.97
C VAL A 75 14.67 -14.87 15.22
N ASN A 76 13.41 -14.48 15.46
CA ASN A 76 12.32 -15.42 15.76
C ASN A 76 11.52 -15.87 14.52
N GLN A 77 11.79 -15.35 13.32
CA GLN A 77 11.18 -15.77 12.05
C GLN A 77 12.12 -15.53 10.87
N VAL A 78 12.18 -16.48 9.93
CA VAL A 78 12.95 -16.38 8.68
C VAL A 78 12.02 -16.54 7.48
N GLY A 79 12.09 -15.60 6.54
CA GLY A 79 11.38 -15.65 5.25
C GLY A 79 12.36 -15.43 4.09
N TYR A 80 12.08 -16.04 2.93
CA TYR A 80 12.89 -15.88 1.73
C TYR A 80 12.05 -15.40 0.53
N TYR A 81 12.67 -14.59 -0.33
CA TYR A 81 12.08 -14.11 -1.58
C TYR A 81 12.56 -14.96 -2.75
N THR A 82 11.63 -15.30 -3.64
CA THR A 82 11.95 -15.88 -4.95
C THR A 82 11.36 -15.00 -6.04
N LYS A 83 11.80 -15.15 -7.30
CA LYS A 83 11.24 -14.41 -8.45
C LYS A 83 9.72 -14.55 -8.64
N ASN A 84 9.09 -15.49 -7.92
CA ASN A 84 7.68 -15.83 -8.04
C ASN A 84 6.87 -15.62 -6.73
N GLY A 85 7.38 -14.85 -5.76
CA GLY A 85 6.68 -14.51 -4.51
C GLY A 85 7.38 -14.96 -3.22
N VAL A 86 6.75 -14.64 -2.08
CA VAL A 86 7.23 -14.89 -0.71
C VAL A 86 7.06 -16.36 -0.32
N VAL A 87 8.11 -16.98 0.23
CA VAL A 87 8.04 -18.28 0.90
C VAL A 87 8.34 -18.07 2.39
N MET A 88 7.32 -18.31 3.22
CA MET A 88 7.46 -18.36 4.68
C MET A 88 7.81 -19.79 5.08
N ASN A 89 8.94 -20.01 5.75
CA ASN A 89 9.26 -21.30 6.35
C ASN A 89 8.93 -21.20 7.85
N VAL A 90 7.70 -21.53 8.21
CA VAL A 90 7.40 -21.85 9.61
C VAL A 90 7.75 -23.32 9.77
N LEU A 91 8.64 -23.64 10.71
CA LEU A 91 8.97 -25.02 11.06
C LEU A 91 7.67 -25.81 11.33
N GLY A 92 7.29 -26.68 10.40
CA GLY A 92 6.12 -27.56 10.47
C GLY A 92 5.03 -27.26 9.43
N GLU A 93 4.95 -28.10 8.41
CA GLU A 93 3.90 -28.25 7.36
C GLU A 93 3.31 -26.97 6.71
N VAL A 94 3.54 -26.88 5.40
CA VAL A 94 3.09 -25.84 4.46
C VAL A 94 1.60 -25.50 4.63
N ALA A 95 1.30 -24.33 5.21
CA ALA A 95 -0.03 -23.72 5.19
C ALA A 95 -0.18 -22.79 3.97
N PRO A 96 -1.34 -22.78 3.29
CA PRO A 96 -1.57 -21.96 2.10
C PRO A 96 -1.66 -20.48 2.48
N TYR A 97 -0.68 -19.71 1.98
CA TYR A 97 -0.61 -18.27 1.75
C TYR A 97 -1.39 -17.34 2.69
N VAL A 98 -0.64 -16.62 3.53
CA VAL A 98 -1.04 -15.28 4.01
C VAL A 98 0.10 -14.33 3.66
N LEU A 99 -0.20 -13.31 2.85
CA LEU A 99 0.74 -12.26 2.47
C LEU A 99 0.81 -11.23 3.62
N PHE A 100 1.99 -11.05 4.20
CA PHE A 100 2.33 -9.84 4.96
C PHE A 100 3.66 -9.31 4.45
N THR A 101 3.70 -8.03 4.11
CA THR A 101 4.93 -7.28 3.84
C THR A 101 5.27 -6.47 5.08
N ASN A 102 6.44 -6.71 5.69
CA ASN A 102 7.02 -5.80 6.68
C ASN A 102 8.01 -4.88 5.96
N GLY A 103 7.78 -3.57 6.04
CA GLY A 103 8.64 -2.54 5.45
C GLY A 103 8.15 -1.11 5.70
N ASP A 104 6.85 -0.92 5.89
CA ASP A 104 6.28 0.33 6.38
C ASP A 104 5.69 0.07 7.77
N THR A 105 5.96 0.92 8.76
CA THR A 105 5.23 0.86 10.03
C THR A 105 3.76 1.14 9.74
N PRO A 106 2.85 0.17 9.95
CA PRO A 106 1.44 0.50 9.92
C PRO A 106 1.17 1.51 11.04
N ASP A 107 0.22 2.41 10.84
CA ASP A 107 -0.39 3.06 12.00
C ASP A 107 -1.03 2.01 12.92
N ALA A 108 -1.58 2.47 14.05
CA ALA A 108 -2.27 1.58 14.99
C ALA A 108 -3.40 0.74 14.33
N ASP A 109 -3.86 1.14 13.13
CA ASP A 109 -5.03 0.63 12.44
C ASP A 109 -4.67 -0.27 11.24
N GLY A 110 -3.38 -0.50 10.97
CA GLY A 110 -2.95 -1.37 9.88
C GLY A 110 -2.96 -0.71 8.50
N ASN A 111 -3.04 0.63 8.41
CA ASN A 111 -2.86 1.35 7.17
C ASN A 111 -1.37 1.55 6.88
N TYR A 112 -0.97 1.40 5.62
CA TYR A 112 0.38 1.71 5.18
C TYR A 112 0.57 3.23 5.21
N ILE A 113 1.16 3.75 6.29
CA ILE A 113 1.76 5.09 6.26
C ILE A 113 3.09 4.96 5.54
N LEU A 114 3.07 5.31 4.26
CA LEU A 114 4.27 5.61 3.50
C LEU A 114 5.10 6.59 4.34
N SER A 115 6.32 6.18 4.71
CA SER A 115 7.30 7.10 5.29
C SER A 115 7.28 8.41 4.51
N ASP A 116 7.50 9.56 5.16
CA ASP A 116 7.35 10.90 4.58
C ASP A 116 8.15 11.14 3.28
N ASP A 117 9.00 10.18 2.87
CA ASP A 117 9.77 10.15 1.62
C ASP A 117 9.13 9.32 0.47
N SER A 118 8.25 8.36 0.78
CA SER A 118 7.48 7.53 -0.18
C SER A 118 6.05 8.05 -0.39
N SER A 119 5.80 9.33 -0.11
CA SER A 119 4.51 9.99 -0.31
C SER A 119 3.89 9.66 -1.67
N VAL A 120 2.72 9.03 -1.66
CA VAL A 120 1.65 9.12 -2.67
C VAL A 120 1.89 10.28 -3.66
N TYR A 121 2.65 10.02 -4.73
CA TYR A 121 3.09 11.10 -5.61
C TYR A 121 1.91 11.54 -6.48
N VAL A 122 1.64 12.84 -6.53
CA VAL A 122 0.55 13.47 -7.33
C VAL A 122 1.18 14.23 -8.51
N CYS A 123 1.63 13.54 -9.55
CA CYS A 123 2.63 14.11 -10.45
C CYS A 123 2.37 13.82 -11.91
N PHE A 124 2.89 14.72 -12.76
CA PHE A 124 3.04 14.50 -14.18
C PHE A 124 4.39 13.85 -14.47
N LEU A 125 4.41 12.91 -15.41
CA LEU A 125 5.67 12.38 -15.91
C LEU A 125 6.29 13.33 -16.95
N LYS A 126 7.60 13.24 -17.12
CA LYS A 126 8.32 13.96 -18.18
C LYS A 126 7.62 13.84 -19.54
N GLY A 127 7.51 14.95 -20.26
CA GLY A 127 6.88 15.02 -21.58
C GLY A 127 5.38 15.28 -21.56
N THR A 128 4.72 15.35 -20.40
CA THR A 128 3.35 15.89 -20.30
C THR A 128 3.32 17.34 -20.75
N GLN A 129 2.34 17.72 -21.55
CA GLN A 129 2.20 19.05 -22.12
C GLN A 129 1.11 19.86 -21.43
N ILE A 130 1.50 20.95 -20.76
CA ILE A 130 0.59 21.85 -20.06
C ILE A 130 0.19 22.98 -20.99
N LYS A 131 -1.11 23.29 -21.04
CA LYS A 131 -1.63 24.38 -21.84
C LYS A 131 -1.23 25.73 -21.24
N SER A 132 -0.72 26.60 -22.09
CA SER A 132 -0.30 27.98 -21.78
C SER A 132 -0.95 28.96 -22.73
N LYS A 133 -0.78 30.26 -22.44
CA LYS A 133 -1.21 31.36 -23.30
C LYS A 133 -0.69 31.26 -24.74
N HIS A 134 0.49 30.68 -24.93
CA HIS A 134 1.21 30.66 -26.22
C HIS A 134 1.26 29.27 -26.88
N GLY A 135 0.46 28.31 -26.40
CA GLY A 135 0.47 26.93 -26.88
C GLY A 135 0.72 25.97 -25.73
N TYR A 136 1.48 24.90 -25.97
CA TYR A 136 1.79 23.90 -24.95
C TYR A 136 3.25 23.97 -24.54
N ILE A 137 3.52 23.83 -23.24
CA ILE A 137 4.86 23.77 -22.66
C ILE A 137 5.01 22.37 -22.03
N ASN A 138 6.13 21.69 -22.28
CA ASN A 138 6.38 20.43 -21.58
C ASN A 138 6.55 20.72 -20.08
N VAL A 139 6.06 19.82 -19.24
CA VAL A 139 6.08 19.99 -17.78
C VAL A 139 7.50 20.19 -17.25
N GLU A 140 8.49 19.55 -17.86
CA GLU A 140 9.90 19.72 -17.50
C GLU A 140 10.48 21.08 -17.91
N ASP A 141 9.85 21.82 -18.81
CA ASP A 141 10.34 23.12 -19.29
C ASP A 141 9.68 24.30 -18.56
N ILE A 142 8.64 24.04 -17.76
CA ILE A 142 7.92 25.06 -17.01
C ILE A 142 8.77 25.63 -15.88
N CYS A 143 8.75 26.95 -15.77
CA CYS A 143 9.45 27.74 -14.78
C CYS A 143 8.48 28.54 -13.92
N VAL A 144 8.93 28.90 -12.71
CA VAL A 144 8.19 29.84 -11.85
C VAL A 144 8.05 31.18 -12.57
N GLY A 145 6.83 31.71 -12.58
CA GLY A 145 6.46 32.93 -13.30
C GLY A 145 5.81 32.69 -14.67
N ASP A 146 5.82 31.46 -15.19
CA ASP A 146 5.12 31.14 -16.44
C ASP A 146 3.59 31.30 -16.28
N GLU A 147 2.92 31.82 -17.32
CA GLU A 147 1.46 31.91 -17.41
C GLU A 147 0.89 30.64 -18.06
N ILE A 148 0.16 29.83 -17.29
CA ILE A 148 -0.54 28.65 -17.79
C ILE A 148 -2.06 28.86 -17.80
N VAL A 149 -2.77 28.03 -18.56
CA VAL A 149 -4.23 28.05 -18.59
C VAL A 149 -4.79 27.29 -17.40
N SER A 150 -5.63 27.97 -16.63
CA SER A 150 -6.52 27.38 -15.64
C SER A 150 -7.96 27.34 -16.18
N VAL A 151 -8.79 26.46 -15.64
CA VAL A 151 -10.22 26.38 -15.96
C VAL A 151 -11.02 26.76 -14.73
N GLU A 152 -11.85 27.80 -14.86
CA GLU A 152 -12.75 28.25 -13.81
C GLU A 152 -14.20 28.24 -14.31
N ASN A 153 -15.05 27.41 -13.71
CA ASN A 153 -16.45 27.25 -14.13
C ASN A 153 -16.60 26.95 -15.64
N GLY A 154 -15.67 26.18 -16.20
CA GLY A 154 -15.63 25.84 -17.64
C GLY A 154 -15.10 26.95 -18.56
N ILE A 155 -14.56 28.04 -17.98
CA ILE A 155 -13.94 29.15 -18.73
C ILE A 155 -12.43 29.09 -18.53
N GLU A 156 -11.69 29.14 -19.65
CA GLU A 156 -10.22 29.22 -19.60
C GLU A 156 -9.77 30.60 -19.14
N THR A 157 -9.00 30.64 -18.05
CA THR A 157 -8.34 31.82 -17.48
C THR A 157 -6.83 31.61 -17.48
N LEU A 158 -6.05 32.66 -17.19
CA LEU A 158 -4.60 32.55 -17.02
C LEU A 158 -4.25 32.61 -15.53
N THR A 159 -3.34 31.75 -15.11
CA THR A 159 -2.77 31.74 -13.76
C THR A 159 -1.25 31.61 -13.82
N ASN A 160 -0.56 32.15 -12.81
CA ASN A 160 0.89 32.09 -12.74
C ASN A 160 1.33 30.83 -12.00
N VAL A 161 2.37 30.20 -12.53
CA VAL A 161 3.12 29.15 -11.83
C VAL A 161 3.93 29.78 -10.71
N THR A 162 3.68 29.36 -9.47
CA THR A 162 4.37 29.87 -8.27
C THR A 162 5.45 28.91 -7.80
N TRP A 163 5.36 27.63 -8.14
CA TRP A 163 6.34 26.62 -7.77
C TRP A 163 6.36 25.45 -8.77
N VAL A 164 7.55 24.90 -8.99
CA VAL A 164 7.76 23.68 -9.78
C VAL A 164 8.73 22.79 -9.01
N GLY A 165 8.29 21.56 -8.71
CA GLY A 165 9.12 20.53 -8.09
C GLY A 165 9.41 19.41 -9.07
N CYS A 166 10.60 18.80 -8.97
CA CYS A 166 10.88 17.53 -9.64
C CYS A 166 11.56 16.52 -8.72
N LYS A 167 11.35 15.24 -8.98
CA LYS A 167 12.04 14.13 -8.34
C LYS A 167 12.00 12.92 -9.27
N LYS A 168 12.80 11.91 -8.94
CA LYS A 168 12.84 10.64 -9.65
C LYS A 168 12.16 9.57 -8.80
N ALA A 169 11.26 8.80 -9.42
CA ALA A 169 10.59 7.67 -8.80
C ALA A 169 11.17 6.35 -9.30
N HIS A 170 11.15 5.35 -8.42
CA HIS A 170 11.46 3.96 -8.72
C HIS A 170 10.29 3.08 -8.29
N VAL A 171 9.91 2.13 -9.15
CA VAL A 171 8.80 1.21 -8.89
C VAL A 171 9.20 0.14 -7.89
N MET A 172 8.28 -0.21 -7.00
CA MET A 172 8.35 -1.34 -6.08
C MET A 172 7.39 -2.45 -6.54
N PRO A 173 7.84 -3.39 -7.41
CA PRO A 173 6.96 -4.33 -8.11
C PRO A 173 6.32 -5.39 -7.20
N TYR A 174 6.76 -5.49 -5.94
CA TYR A 174 6.22 -6.40 -4.93
C TYR A 174 5.01 -5.82 -4.18
N LEU A 175 4.76 -4.52 -4.29
CA LEU A 175 3.57 -3.89 -3.74
C LEU A 175 2.38 -4.07 -4.70
N PRO A 176 1.14 -3.94 -4.19
CA PRO A 176 -0.01 -3.87 -5.06
C PRO A 176 0.11 -2.74 -6.09
N LEU A 177 -0.53 -2.86 -7.26
CA LEU A 177 -0.28 -1.96 -8.40
C LEU A 177 -0.50 -0.48 -8.06
N ASP A 178 -1.54 -0.18 -7.30
CA ASP A 178 -1.88 1.16 -6.82
C ASP A 178 -0.89 1.75 -5.81
N ALA A 179 -0.03 0.92 -5.20
CA ALA A 179 1.01 1.32 -4.26
C ALA A 179 2.44 1.13 -4.81
N SER A 180 2.60 0.38 -5.90
CA SER A 180 3.90 0.01 -6.49
C SER A 180 4.65 1.15 -7.17
N GLY A 181 4.01 2.30 -7.38
CA GLY A 181 4.60 3.44 -8.06
C GLY A 181 4.63 3.33 -9.58
N TYR A 182 4.03 2.31 -10.20
CA TYR A 182 3.84 2.31 -11.66
C TYR A 182 3.03 3.55 -12.08
N PRO A 183 3.44 4.26 -13.15
CA PRO A 183 2.62 5.35 -13.67
C PRO A 183 1.35 4.78 -14.31
N VAL A 184 0.27 5.55 -14.25
CA VAL A 184 -0.96 5.29 -14.99
C VAL A 184 -0.84 5.94 -16.35
N ARG A 185 -0.96 5.12 -17.40
CA ARG A 185 -1.08 5.55 -18.78
C ARG A 185 -2.57 5.69 -19.13
N ILE A 186 -2.93 6.87 -19.61
CA ILE A 186 -4.23 7.16 -20.21
C ILE A 186 -3.98 7.29 -21.70
N LEU A 187 -4.51 6.37 -22.49
CA LEU A 187 -4.34 6.40 -23.94
C LEU A 187 -5.00 7.63 -24.55
N LYS A 188 -4.49 8.08 -25.69
CA LYS A 188 -5.17 9.04 -26.55
C LYS A 188 -6.64 8.66 -26.72
N ASP A 189 -7.52 9.66 -26.70
CA ASP A 189 -8.97 9.52 -26.85
C ASP A 189 -9.67 8.75 -25.71
N ALA A 190 -8.99 8.31 -24.65
CA ALA A 190 -9.57 7.43 -23.63
C ALA A 190 -10.69 8.06 -22.80
N ILE A 191 -10.69 9.38 -22.60
CA ILE A 191 -11.68 10.10 -21.79
C ILE A 191 -12.82 10.62 -22.65
N ALA A 192 -12.50 11.35 -23.71
CA ALA A 192 -13.43 11.86 -24.70
C ALA A 192 -12.74 11.93 -26.07
N HIS A 193 -13.48 12.30 -27.12
CA HIS A 193 -12.86 12.47 -28.43
C HIS A 193 -11.84 13.62 -28.37
N GLY A 194 -10.59 13.32 -28.69
CA GLY A 194 -9.45 14.22 -28.58
C GLY A 194 -8.93 14.42 -27.15
N VAL A 195 -9.39 13.62 -26.18
CA VAL A 195 -9.04 13.79 -24.75
C VAL A 195 -8.64 12.45 -24.12
N PRO A 196 -7.37 12.28 -23.69
CA PRO A 196 -6.25 13.16 -24.01
C PRO A 196 -5.96 13.16 -25.53
N TYR A 197 -5.31 14.20 -26.06
CA TYR A 197 -4.99 14.28 -27.50
C TYR A 197 -3.76 13.45 -27.90
N LYS A 198 -3.04 12.93 -26.90
CA LYS A 198 -1.91 11.99 -26.95
C LYS A 198 -1.99 11.07 -25.74
N ASP A 199 -1.18 10.03 -25.68
CA ASP A 199 -1.06 9.26 -24.45
C ASP A 199 -0.50 10.14 -23.33
N MET A 200 -1.16 10.12 -22.18
CA MET A 200 -0.80 10.86 -20.97
C MET A 200 -0.26 9.88 -19.93
N LEU A 201 0.77 10.30 -19.22
CA LEU A 201 1.37 9.55 -18.12
C LEU A 201 1.36 10.38 -16.84
N ILE A 202 0.69 9.86 -15.83
CA ILE A 202 0.60 10.48 -14.50
C ILE A 202 0.74 9.41 -13.43
N THR A 203 1.07 9.82 -12.21
CA THR A 203 1.08 8.90 -11.07
C THR A 203 -0.35 8.54 -10.64
N ALA A 204 -0.49 7.42 -9.92
CA ALA A 204 -1.77 6.79 -9.58
C ALA A 204 -2.74 7.70 -8.82
N GLU A 205 -2.20 8.68 -8.09
CA GLU A 205 -2.95 9.51 -7.14
C GLU A 205 -3.23 10.90 -7.69
N HIS A 206 -2.71 11.20 -8.89
CA HIS A 206 -3.02 12.45 -9.57
C HIS A 206 -4.49 12.47 -9.99
N CYS A 207 -5.18 13.55 -9.66
CA CYS A 207 -6.60 13.68 -9.90
C CYS A 207 -6.92 14.34 -11.24
N LEU A 208 -7.92 13.76 -11.89
CA LEU A 208 -8.58 14.33 -13.06
C LEU A 208 -9.85 15.04 -12.60
N PHE A 209 -10.24 16.10 -13.31
CA PHE A 209 -11.41 16.89 -12.97
C PHE A 209 -12.64 16.39 -13.74
N PHE A 210 -13.67 15.97 -13.00
CA PHE A 210 -14.94 15.51 -13.56
C PHE A 210 -16.11 16.14 -12.81
N ASN A 211 -17.02 16.79 -13.55
CA ASN A 211 -18.29 17.30 -13.02
C ASN A 211 -18.14 18.11 -11.71
N GLY A 212 -17.12 18.96 -11.62
CA GLY A 212 -16.89 19.80 -10.44
C GLY A 212 -16.14 19.12 -9.30
N LYS A 213 -15.56 17.93 -9.49
CA LYS A 213 -14.82 17.19 -8.47
C LYS A 213 -13.51 16.63 -9.00
N PHE A 214 -12.53 16.47 -8.12
CA PHE A 214 -11.27 15.78 -8.41
C PHE A 214 -11.40 14.29 -8.10
N VAL A 215 -11.04 13.44 -9.08
CA VAL A 215 -11.07 11.98 -8.97
C VAL A 215 -9.67 11.43 -9.25
N PRO A 216 -9.06 10.69 -8.31
CA PRO A 216 -7.75 10.06 -8.54
C PRO A 216 -7.78 9.07 -9.70
N VAL A 217 -6.77 9.12 -10.57
CA VAL A 217 -6.74 8.28 -11.77
C VAL A 217 -6.69 6.78 -11.47
N ARG A 218 -6.13 6.34 -10.33
CA ARG A 218 -6.13 4.91 -9.93
C ARG A 218 -7.54 4.33 -9.90
N MET A 219 -8.53 5.15 -9.58
CA MET A 219 -9.93 4.72 -9.46
C MET A 219 -10.63 4.58 -10.81
N LEU A 220 -9.96 5.03 -11.88
CA LEU A 220 -10.44 5.03 -13.26
C LEU A 220 -9.70 4.00 -14.14
N VAL A 221 -8.76 3.24 -13.56
CA VAL A 221 -7.94 2.22 -14.24
C VAL A 221 -8.82 1.07 -14.71
N ASN A 222 -9.18 1.06 -15.99
CA ASN A 222 -10.04 0.04 -16.58
C ASN A 222 -9.28 -1.15 -17.19
N GLY A 223 -7.93 -1.13 -17.16
CA GLY A 223 -7.08 -2.19 -17.67
C GLY A 223 -7.04 -2.30 -19.20
N ASN A 224 -7.60 -1.31 -19.91
CA ASN A 224 -7.65 -1.27 -21.38
C ASN A 224 -7.14 0.07 -21.92
N SER A 225 -7.92 1.14 -21.77
CA SER A 225 -7.55 2.49 -22.22
C SER A 225 -6.90 3.33 -21.12
N ILE A 226 -7.05 2.90 -19.86
CA ILE A 226 -6.41 3.49 -18.68
C ILE A 226 -5.83 2.33 -17.86
N PHE A 227 -4.50 2.26 -17.77
CA PHE A 227 -3.81 1.14 -17.14
C PHE A 227 -2.48 1.53 -16.48
N TYR A 228 -2.05 0.76 -15.49
CA TYR A 228 -0.69 0.87 -14.93
C TYR A 228 0.33 0.40 -15.96
N ASP A 229 1.24 1.26 -16.38
CA ASP A 229 2.25 0.93 -17.37
C ASP A 229 3.44 0.22 -16.72
N LYS A 230 3.39 -1.12 -16.72
CA LYS A 230 4.42 -1.99 -16.15
C LYS A 230 5.75 -1.97 -16.93
N SER A 231 5.80 -1.36 -18.11
CA SER A 231 7.04 -1.22 -18.86
C SER A 231 7.95 -0.11 -18.32
N ILE A 232 7.40 0.79 -17.49
CA ILE A 232 8.13 1.91 -16.88
C ILE A 232 8.43 1.59 -15.42
N THR A 233 9.70 1.36 -15.10
CA THR A 233 10.16 1.00 -13.74
C THR A 233 10.89 2.13 -13.01
N SER A 234 11.22 3.21 -13.73
CA SER A 234 11.74 4.45 -13.14
C SER A 234 11.43 5.63 -14.05
N TYR A 235 11.17 6.80 -13.48
CA TYR A 235 10.78 7.99 -14.23
C TYR A 235 11.04 9.27 -13.45
N ASP A 236 11.28 10.36 -14.19
CA ASP A 236 11.25 11.72 -13.63
C ASP A 236 9.82 12.23 -13.63
N TYR A 237 9.44 12.88 -12.55
CA TYR A 237 8.11 13.44 -12.39
C TYR A 237 8.15 14.86 -11.82
N TYR A 238 7.08 15.59 -12.08
CA TYR A 238 6.98 17.02 -11.89
C TYR A 238 5.67 17.42 -11.23
N HIS A 239 5.75 18.44 -10.39
CA HIS A 239 4.60 19.11 -9.80
C HIS A 239 4.59 20.58 -10.22
N ILE A 240 3.40 21.13 -10.42
CA ILE A 240 3.20 22.54 -10.75
C ILE A 240 2.17 23.11 -9.78
N GLU A 241 2.60 24.11 -9.00
CA GLU A 241 1.71 24.91 -8.17
C GLU A 241 1.42 26.24 -8.85
N THR A 242 0.20 26.72 -8.68
CA THR A 242 -0.28 28.02 -9.18
C THR A 242 -0.63 28.96 -8.03
N ASN A 243 -0.92 30.23 -8.33
CA ASN A 243 -1.28 31.24 -7.30
C ASN A 243 -2.34 30.75 -6.30
N THR A 244 -3.35 30.06 -6.81
CA THR A 244 -4.35 29.31 -6.05
C THR A 244 -4.41 27.89 -6.60
N HIS A 245 -4.86 26.93 -5.79
CA HIS A 245 -5.17 25.61 -6.34
C HIS A 245 -6.19 25.78 -7.46
N SER A 246 -5.92 25.15 -8.60
CA SER A 246 -6.65 25.39 -9.85
C SER A 246 -6.87 24.07 -10.59
N VAL A 247 -7.85 24.07 -11.49
CA VAL A 247 -7.92 23.08 -12.57
C VAL A 247 -7.02 23.58 -13.69
N ILE A 248 -6.10 22.76 -14.18
CA ILE A 248 -5.21 23.08 -15.30
C ILE A 248 -5.45 22.08 -16.45
N ILE A 249 -4.93 22.37 -17.64
CA ILE A 249 -5.08 21.48 -18.80
C ILE A 249 -3.74 20.83 -19.14
N ALA A 250 -3.65 19.50 -18.97
CA ALA A 250 -2.46 18.68 -19.23
C ALA A 250 -2.78 17.59 -20.26
N ASP A 251 -2.02 17.53 -21.37
CA ASP A 251 -2.26 16.63 -22.51
C ASP A 251 -3.72 16.67 -23.05
N GLY A 252 -4.41 17.80 -22.82
CA GLY A 252 -5.81 18.04 -23.19
C GLY A 252 -6.84 17.64 -22.13
N VAL A 253 -6.40 17.14 -20.98
CA VAL A 253 -7.24 16.70 -19.85
C VAL A 253 -7.27 17.79 -18.79
N GLU A 254 -8.44 18.05 -18.21
CA GLU A 254 -8.57 18.90 -17.02
C GLU A 254 -8.10 18.11 -15.79
N THR A 255 -7.06 18.61 -15.12
CA THR A 255 -6.43 17.97 -13.96
C THR A 255 -6.19 18.97 -12.83
N GLU A 256 -5.81 18.47 -11.67
CA GLU A 256 -5.39 19.33 -10.56
C GLU A 256 -4.02 19.97 -10.78
N SER A 257 -3.86 21.21 -10.33
CA SER A 257 -2.55 21.76 -9.94
C SER A 257 -2.11 21.14 -8.61
N TYR A 258 -0.83 21.22 -8.26
CA TYR A 258 -0.35 20.78 -6.95
C TYR A 258 -0.93 21.63 -5.80
N LEU A 259 -1.45 20.96 -4.77
CA LEU A 259 -1.82 21.56 -3.49
C LEU A 259 -0.71 21.30 -2.46
N ASN A 260 -0.13 22.36 -1.89
CA ASN A 260 0.88 22.23 -0.85
C ASN A 260 0.29 21.77 0.49
N THR A 261 0.11 20.46 0.65
CA THR A 261 -0.30 19.83 1.93
C THR A 261 0.89 19.54 2.85
N GLY A 262 2.08 20.07 2.53
CA GLY A 262 3.26 20.05 3.40
C GLY A 262 4.42 19.17 2.92
N ASN A 263 4.31 18.49 1.77
CA ASN A 263 5.36 17.64 1.21
C ASN A 263 6.33 18.38 0.26
N LYS A 264 6.22 19.70 0.07
CA LYS A 264 7.15 20.48 -0.77
C LYS A 264 8.64 20.29 -0.45
N LYS A 265 8.96 20.06 0.83
CA LYS A 265 10.34 19.91 1.33
C LYS A 265 11.04 18.65 0.81
N THR A 266 10.30 17.68 0.26
CA THR A 266 10.85 16.42 -0.24
C THR A 266 11.21 16.46 -1.72
N PHE A 267 11.06 17.61 -2.39
CA PHE A 267 11.29 17.80 -3.83
C PHE A 267 12.51 18.67 -4.14
N ASN A 268 13.17 18.38 -5.27
CA ASN A 268 14.14 19.30 -5.84
C ASN A 268 13.38 20.48 -6.48
N VAL A 269 13.76 21.70 -6.13
CA VAL A 269 13.11 22.93 -6.63
C VAL A 269 13.96 23.53 -7.74
N LYS A 270 13.35 23.87 -8.88
CA LYS A 270 14.06 24.50 -10.02
C LYS A 270 14.39 25.99 -9.83
N SER A 271 14.04 26.57 -8.68
CA SER A 271 14.26 27.98 -8.36
C SER A 271 15.21 28.14 -7.18
N ASN A 272 16.03 29.20 -7.20
CA ASN A 272 16.88 29.60 -6.08
C ASN A 272 16.11 30.32 -4.94
N ILE A 273 14.77 30.30 -4.96
CA ILE A 273 13.92 30.96 -3.97
C ILE A 273 13.35 29.88 -3.04
N TYR A 274 14.03 29.68 -1.91
CA TYR A 274 13.46 28.92 -0.79
C TYR A 274 12.45 29.81 -0.05
N SER A 275 11.16 29.46 -0.09
CA SER A 275 10.16 30.15 0.72
C SER A 275 10.35 29.77 2.20
N ILE A 276 10.72 30.76 3.02
CA ILE A 276 11.00 30.59 4.46
C ILE A 276 9.70 30.41 5.28
N HIS A 277 8.53 30.69 4.67
CA HIS A 277 7.22 30.60 5.30
C HIS A 277 6.20 29.95 4.35
N GLU A 278 6.23 28.63 4.22
CA GLU A 278 5.20 27.91 3.46
C GLU A 278 4.03 27.50 4.36
N LYS A 279 2.85 28.03 4.06
CA LYS A 279 1.60 27.64 4.71
C LYS A 279 1.20 26.25 4.20
N LYS A 280 1.05 25.28 5.10
CA LYS A 280 0.41 24.00 4.82
C LYS A 280 -1.08 24.25 4.55
N LEU A 281 -1.55 23.79 3.40
CA LEU A 281 -2.93 23.91 2.95
C LEU A 281 -3.70 22.62 3.28
N GLU A 282 -5.01 22.73 3.46
CA GLU A 282 -5.91 21.61 3.71
C GLU A 282 -6.85 21.43 2.52
N TRP A 283 -7.00 20.19 2.03
CA TRP A 283 -7.87 19.91 0.88
C TRP A 283 -9.28 20.46 1.07
N ASN A 284 -9.88 20.22 2.24
CA ASN A 284 -11.25 20.63 2.54
C ASN A 284 -11.47 22.14 2.63
N LYS A 285 -10.40 22.94 2.63
CA LYS A 285 -10.46 24.40 2.78
C LYS A 285 -9.90 25.15 1.56
N ASP A 286 -8.78 24.68 1.04
CA ASP A 286 -7.94 25.42 0.10
C ASP A 286 -7.94 24.84 -1.32
N SER A 287 -8.57 23.68 -1.55
CA SER A 287 -8.71 23.10 -2.88
C SER A 287 -9.77 23.84 -3.71
N TYR A 288 -9.52 23.94 -5.03
CA TYR A 288 -10.49 24.49 -5.98
C TYR A 288 -11.83 23.73 -6.00
N ALA A 289 -11.75 22.41 -5.84
CA ALA A 289 -12.87 21.50 -5.90
C ALA A 289 -12.65 20.32 -4.94
N PRO A 290 -13.72 19.70 -4.42
CA PRO A 290 -13.59 18.58 -3.50
C PRO A 290 -12.96 17.37 -4.18
N LEU A 291 -12.11 16.66 -3.44
CA LEU A 291 -11.71 15.29 -3.76
C LEU A 291 -12.93 14.39 -3.60
N CYS A 292 -13.18 13.50 -4.56
CA CYS A 292 -14.29 12.57 -4.50
C CYS A 292 -13.84 11.16 -4.80
N VAL A 293 -13.93 10.34 -3.76
CA VAL A 293 -13.64 8.91 -3.76
C VAL A 293 -14.91 8.07 -3.53
N ASP A 294 -16.08 8.72 -3.51
CA ASP A 294 -17.36 8.07 -3.27
C ASP A 294 -17.71 7.18 -4.45
N ARG A 295 -17.98 5.89 -4.18
CA ARG A 295 -18.36 4.89 -5.18
C ARG A 295 -19.50 5.38 -6.09
N ASP A 296 -20.56 5.94 -5.51
CA ASP A 296 -21.76 6.41 -6.23
C ASP A 296 -21.45 7.50 -7.27
N PHE A 297 -20.34 8.24 -7.08
CA PHE A 297 -19.87 9.24 -8.02
C PHE A 297 -18.85 8.67 -9.02
N VAL A 298 -17.90 7.86 -8.54
CA VAL A 298 -16.76 7.40 -9.36
C VAL A 298 -17.12 6.21 -10.25
N GLU A 299 -17.92 5.26 -9.78
CA GLU A 299 -18.30 4.06 -10.55
C GLU A 299 -18.99 4.40 -11.88
N PRO A 300 -19.96 5.34 -11.95
CA PRO A 300 -20.54 5.73 -13.24
C PRO A 300 -19.55 6.35 -14.21
N ILE A 301 -18.53 7.06 -13.73
CA ILE A 301 -17.45 7.62 -14.57
C ILE A 301 -16.59 6.47 -15.09
N PHE A 302 -16.15 5.57 -14.20
CA PHE A 302 -15.39 4.38 -14.54
C PHE A 302 -16.09 3.55 -15.63
N GLN A 303 -17.38 3.25 -15.49
CA GLN A 303 -18.12 2.44 -16.47
C GLN A 303 -18.15 3.11 -17.85
N LYS A 304 -18.39 4.43 -17.91
CA LYS A 304 -18.35 5.18 -19.18
C LYS A 304 -16.97 5.13 -19.85
N LEU A 305 -15.90 5.26 -19.06
CA LEU A 305 -14.52 5.19 -19.56
C LEU A 305 -14.16 3.78 -20.01
N LYS A 306 -14.62 2.75 -19.29
CA LYS A 306 -14.45 1.34 -19.66
C LYS A 306 -15.15 1.02 -20.99
N GLU A 307 -16.43 1.34 -21.13
CA GLU A 307 -17.20 1.16 -22.37
C GLU A 307 -16.58 1.93 -23.55
N ARG A 308 -15.97 3.08 -23.28
CA ARG A 308 -15.22 3.84 -24.28
C ARG A 308 -13.92 3.13 -24.66
N GLY A 309 -13.15 2.65 -23.69
CA GLY A 309 -11.91 1.89 -23.91
C GLY A 309 -12.15 0.63 -24.73
N GLU A 310 -13.20 -0.12 -24.43
CA GLU A 310 -13.61 -1.31 -25.19
C GLU A 310 -13.94 -1.00 -26.65
N ARG A 311 -14.52 0.19 -26.93
CA ARG A 311 -14.76 0.65 -28.31
C ARG A 311 -13.49 1.09 -29.03
N LEU A 312 -12.54 1.68 -28.31
CA LEU A 312 -11.27 2.12 -28.89
C LEU A 312 -10.33 0.93 -29.17
N ASN A 313 -10.30 -0.06 -28.28
CA ASN A 313 -9.45 -1.23 -28.36
C ASN A 313 -10.28 -2.53 -28.17
N PRO A 314 -11.11 -2.92 -29.15
CA PRO A 314 -12.01 -4.07 -29.03
C PRO A 314 -11.29 -5.43 -28.94
N HIS A 315 -10.01 -5.47 -29.31
CA HIS A 315 -9.19 -6.67 -29.26
C HIS A 315 -8.35 -6.78 -27.99
N HIS A 316 -8.34 -5.75 -27.14
CA HIS A 316 -7.67 -5.82 -25.87
C HIS A 316 -8.55 -6.57 -24.87
N VAL A 317 -8.25 -7.85 -24.71
CA VAL A 317 -8.80 -8.67 -23.63
C VAL A 317 -8.13 -8.20 -22.34
N SER A 318 -8.92 -7.80 -21.35
CA SER A 318 -8.42 -7.62 -20.00
C SER A 318 -8.08 -9.00 -19.44
N ASP A 319 -6.79 -9.27 -19.32
CA ASP A 319 -6.27 -10.47 -18.67
C ASP A 319 -6.56 -10.37 -17.18
N GLU A 320 -7.56 -11.13 -16.73
CA GLU A 320 -7.52 -12.04 -15.57
C GLU A 320 -8.95 -12.39 -15.16
N ASN A 321 -9.38 -13.63 -15.46
CA ASN A 321 -10.57 -14.21 -14.83
C ASN A 321 -10.22 -14.51 -13.37
N LEU A 322 -10.29 -13.48 -12.52
CA LEU A 322 -10.12 -13.63 -11.08
C LEU A 322 -11.22 -14.54 -10.54
N GLN A 323 -10.83 -15.66 -9.98
CA GLN A 323 -11.77 -16.52 -9.26
C GLN A 323 -12.06 -15.87 -7.90
N ILE A 324 -13.30 -15.49 -7.66
CA ILE A 324 -13.72 -14.85 -6.40
C ILE A 324 -14.52 -15.87 -5.57
N THR A 325 -14.30 -15.87 -4.26
CA THR A 325 -15.08 -16.66 -3.30
C THR A 325 -15.52 -15.82 -2.10
N GLN A 326 -16.61 -16.21 -1.45
CA GLN A 326 -17.00 -15.66 -0.14
C GLN A 326 -16.53 -16.54 1.02
N GLU A 327 -15.89 -17.68 0.74
CA GLU A 327 -15.45 -18.62 1.77
C GLU A 327 -14.20 -18.08 2.48
N PRO A 328 -14.26 -17.76 3.78
CA PRO A 328 -13.14 -17.13 4.48
C PRO A 328 -12.00 -18.09 4.78
N ASN A 329 -12.20 -19.42 4.71
CA ASN A 329 -11.22 -20.41 5.20
C ASN A 329 -10.71 -20.04 6.61
N LEU A 330 -11.64 -19.76 7.51
CA LEU A 330 -11.37 -19.27 8.86
C LEU A 330 -10.71 -20.37 9.72
N PHE A 331 -9.63 -20.03 10.41
CA PHE A 331 -9.00 -20.87 11.43
C PHE A 331 -8.28 -20.01 12.48
N LEU A 332 -7.87 -20.64 13.58
CA LEU A 332 -7.06 -19.97 14.61
C LEU A 332 -5.62 -20.45 14.59
N LEU A 333 -4.69 -19.57 14.91
CA LEU A 333 -3.29 -19.88 15.17
C LEU A 333 -2.98 -19.55 16.64
N THR A 334 -2.47 -20.51 17.40
CA THR A 334 -2.04 -20.25 18.78
C THR A 334 -0.68 -19.53 18.81
N GLU A 335 -0.31 -18.97 19.95
CA GLU A 335 1.03 -18.40 20.19
C GLU A 335 2.19 -19.38 19.94
N ALA A 336 1.94 -20.67 20.12
CA ALA A 336 2.87 -21.75 19.82
C ALA A 336 2.90 -22.16 18.33
N GLY A 337 2.20 -21.43 17.45
CA GLY A 337 2.14 -21.73 16.01
C GLY A 337 1.21 -22.89 15.63
N LYS A 338 0.37 -23.38 16.55
CA LYS A 338 -0.54 -24.50 16.24
C LYS A 338 -1.80 -24.01 15.54
N VAL A 339 -2.14 -24.65 14.42
CA VAL A 339 -3.40 -24.41 13.69
C VAL A 339 -4.56 -25.14 14.37
N ILE A 340 -5.62 -24.41 14.69
CA ILE A 340 -6.89 -24.92 15.22
C ILE A 340 -7.99 -24.64 14.18
N ARG A 341 -8.54 -25.72 13.61
CA ARG A 341 -9.66 -25.65 12.68
C ARG A 341 -11.00 -25.54 13.43
N PRO A 342 -12.05 -24.97 12.81
CA PRO A 342 -13.38 -24.98 13.40
C PRO A 342 -13.81 -26.41 13.73
N LEU A 343 -14.28 -26.64 14.95
CA LEU A 343 -14.88 -27.90 15.37
C LEU A 343 -16.27 -28.07 14.74
N HIS A 344 -17.03 -26.98 14.70
CA HIS A 344 -18.29 -26.87 13.98
C HIS A 344 -18.49 -25.43 13.50
N GLN A 345 -19.28 -25.33 12.44
CA GLN A 345 -19.81 -24.08 11.91
C GLN A 345 -21.32 -24.28 11.73
N ILE A 346 -22.11 -23.44 12.37
CA ILE A 346 -23.57 -23.40 12.19
C ILE A 346 -23.92 -21.96 11.83
N ASP A 347 -24.42 -21.75 10.61
CA ASP A 347 -24.67 -20.45 10.03
C ASP A 347 -23.42 -19.54 10.14
N SER A 348 -23.52 -18.42 10.86
CA SER A 348 -22.44 -17.45 11.11
C SER A 348 -21.59 -17.77 12.35
N GLN A 349 -21.93 -18.78 13.14
CA GLN A 349 -21.24 -19.10 14.39
C GLN A 349 -20.18 -20.18 14.18
N TYR A 350 -18.93 -19.85 14.54
CA TYR A 350 -17.78 -20.74 14.48
C TYR A 350 -17.34 -21.09 15.89
N SER A 351 -17.06 -22.37 16.15
CA SER A 351 -16.55 -22.83 17.44
C SER A 351 -15.25 -23.60 17.31
N PHE A 352 -14.30 -23.31 18.20
CA PHE A 352 -12.94 -23.85 18.18
C PHE A 352 -12.60 -24.45 19.54
N MET A 353 -12.00 -25.64 19.55
CA MET A 353 -11.48 -26.24 20.77
C MET A 353 -10.06 -25.76 21.02
N LEU A 354 -9.84 -25.05 22.13
CA LEU A 354 -8.54 -24.50 22.51
C LEU A 354 -7.84 -25.38 23.54
N PRO A 355 -6.53 -25.64 23.37
CA PRO A 355 -5.74 -26.34 24.35
C PRO A 355 -5.57 -25.50 25.62
N ALA A 356 -5.23 -26.17 26.72
CA ALA A 356 -4.96 -25.48 27.97
C ALA A 356 -3.77 -24.53 27.86
N ASN A 357 -3.78 -23.51 28.72
CA ASN A 357 -2.79 -22.44 28.79
C ASN A 357 -2.67 -21.60 27.50
N THR A 358 -3.66 -21.61 26.60
CA THR A 358 -3.70 -20.70 25.46
C THR A 358 -4.04 -19.29 25.95
N LYS A 359 -3.10 -18.35 25.86
CA LYS A 359 -3.28 -16.95 26.33
C LYS A 359 -3.79 -16.02 25.24
N CYS A 360 -3.46 -16.31 23.99
CA CYS A 360 -4.00 -15.61 22.84
C CYS A 360 -4.08 -16.53 21.62
N VAL A 361 -4.92 -16.11 20.67
CA VAL A 361 -5.00 -16.72 19.33
C VAL A 361 -4.95 -15.63 18.28
N ARG A 362 -4.53 -15.99 17.06
CA ARG A 362 -4.71 -15.16 15.88
C ARG A 362 -5.85 -15.73 15.04
N ILE A 363 -6.81 -14.89 14.68
CA ILE A 363 -7.91 -15.21 13.79
C ILE A 363 -7.40 -15.06 12.36
N ILE A 364 -7.27 -16.18 11.65
CA ILE A 364 -6.76 -16.21 10.28
C ILE A 364 -7.90 -16.50 9.31
N SER A 365 -8.00 -15.69 8.26
CA SER A 365 -8.93 -15.87 7.15
C SER A 365 -8.29 -15.44 5.84
N ARG A 366 -8.92 -15.79 4.71
CA ARG A 366 -8.69 -15.09 3.46
C ARG A 366 -8.99 -13.61 3.67
N ALA A 367 -8.22 -12.76 3.01
CA ALA A 367 -8.48 -11.34 2.95
C ALA A 367 -8.17 -10.81 1.56
N SER A 368 -8.92 -9.81 1.13
CA SER A 368 -8.69 -9.10 -0.13
C SER A 368 -9.13 -7.66 0.04
N ARG A 369 -8.63 -6.78 -0.83
CA ARG A 369 -8.99 -5.37 -0.80
C ARG A 369 -10.27 -5.16 -1.60
N PRO A 370 -11.26 -4.40 -1.10
CA PRO A 370 -12.47 -4.06 -1.87
C PRO A 370 -12.16 -3.51 -3.26
N CYS A 371 -11.11 -2.69 -3.40
CA CYS A 371 -10.65 -2.17 -4.69
C CYS A 371 -10.18 -3.23 -5.70
N ASP A 372 -9.74 -4.41 -5.23
CA ASP A 372 -9.29 -5.51 -6.11
C ASP A 372 -10.43 -6.45 -6.51
N VAL A 373 -11.45 -6.61 -5.66
CA VAL A 373 -12.52 -7.62 -5.84
C VAL A 373 -13.83 -7.04 -6.35
N ILE A 374 -14.14 -5.79 -6.01
CA ILE A 374 -15.32 -5.07 -6.51
C ILE A 374 -14.93 -4.25 -7.74
N GLY A 375 -13.82 -3.52 -7.65
CA GLY A 375 -13.26 -2.75 -8.75
C GLY A 375 -12.52 -1.50 -8.27
N PRO A 376 -11.72 -0.89 -9.16
CA PRO A 376 -10.82 0.22 -8.84
C PRO A 376 -11.55 1.49 -8.39
N PHE A 377 -12.82 1.64 -8.75
CA PHE A 377 -13.69 2.75 -8.33
C PHE A 377 -14.04 2.72 -6.82
N MET A 378 -13.53 1.74 -6.07
CA MET A 378 -13.56 1.71 -4.61
C MET A 378 -12.24 2.25 -4.04
N ASP A 379 -12.32 3.16 -3.06
CA ASP A 379 -11.13 3.66 -2.36
C ASP A 379 -10.72 2.84 -1.14
N ASP A 380 -11.58 1.96 -0.64
CA ASP A 380 -11.19 1.07 0.45
C ASP A 380 -10.12 0.08 -0.04
N ARG A 381 -8.87 0.40 0.31
CA ARG A 381 -7.64 -0.35 0.01
C ARG A 381 -7.21 -1.24 1.16
N ARG A 382 -7.99 -1.32 2.25
CA ARG A 382 -7.68 -2.19 3.37
C ARG A 382 -7.94 -3.63 2.98
N TYR A 383 -7.08 -4.54 3.45
CA TYR A 383 -7.36 -5.97 3.34
C TYR A 383 -8.50 -6.31 4.30
N MET A 384 -9.62 -6.82 3.78
CA MET A 384 -10.79 -7.17 4.58
C MET A 384 -10.87 -8.69 4.70
N GLY A 385 -10.72 -9.20 5.93
CA GLY A 385 -10.89 -10.60 6.27
C GLY A 385 -12.35 -10.92 6.57
N VAL A 386 -12.65 -11.15 7.85
CA VAL A 386 -14.02 -11.34 8.37
C VAL A 386 -14.41 -10.26 9.38
N ALA A 387 -15.69 -9.88 9.42
CA ALA A 387 -16.28 -9.05 10.46
C ALA A 387 -16.71 -9.92 11.65
N VAL A 388 -16.07 -9.74 12.80
CA VAL A 388 -16.36 -10.52 14.00
C VAL A 388 -17.18 -9.69 14.96
N SER A 389 -18.33 -10.21 15.39
CA SER A 389 -19.18 -9.59 16.42
C SER A 389 -18.94 -10.22 17.79
N ASP A 390 -19.82 -11.09 18.26
CA ASP A 390 -19.71 -11.70 19.57
C ASP A 390 -18.58 -12.73 19.62
N VAL A 391 -17.78 -12.68 20.68
CA VAL A 391 -16.74 -13.67 20.95
C VAL A 391 -16.85 -14.14 22.39
N CYS A 392 -17.00 -15.44 22.56
CA CYS A 392 -17.30 -16.07 23.83
C CYS A 392 -16.39 -17.27 24.07
N LEU A 393 -15.66 -17.26 25.18
CA LEU A 393 -14.84 -18.37 25.64
C LEU A 393 -15.54 -19.11 26.77
N CYS A 394 -15.87 -20.38 26.55
CA CYS A 394 -16.38 -21.28 27.58
C CYS A 394 -15.22 -22.15 28.11
N SER A 395 -14.96 -22.09 29.42
CA SER A 395 -13.93 -22.87 30.11
C SER A 395 -14.53 -23.51 31.36
N ALA A 396 -14.43 -24.82 31.51
CA ALA A 396 -15.12 -25.58 32.55
C ALA A 396 -16.63 -25.29 32.61
N GLN A 397 -17.13 -24.62 33.67
CA GLN A 397 -18.54 -24.22 33.83
C GLN A 397 -18.73 -22.69 33.74
N GLN A 398 -17.73 -21.96 33.26
CA GLN A 398 -17.74 -20.50 33.17
C GLN A 398 -17.73 -20.04 31.72
N GLN A 399 -18.42 -18.94 31.47
CA GLN A 399 -18.51 -18.27 30.18
C GLN A 399 -17.88 -16.87 30.29
N HIS A 400 -16.96 -16.56 29.39
CA HIS A 400 -16.22 -15.31 29.36
C HIS A 400 -16.46 -14.61 28.03
N GLN A 401 -16.99 -13.39 28.06
CA GLN A 401 -17.10 -12.55 26.87
C GLN A 401 -15.75 -11.90 26.59
N ILE A 402 -15.26 -12.03 25.36
CA ILE A 402 -14.02 -11.42 24.89
C ILE A 402 -14.41 -10.23 24.03
N VAL A 403 -14.08 -9.02 24.47
CA VAL A 403 -14.52 -7.76 23.84
C VAL A 403 -13.34 -6.88 23.41
N SER A 404 -12.11 -7.39 23.43
CA SER A 404 -10.89 -6.64 23.10
C SER A 404 -10.92 -6.06 21.69
N HIS A 405 -11.53 -6.75 20.73
CA HIS A 405 -11.71 -6.26 19.36
C HIS A 405 -12.76 -5.13 19.23
N LEU A 406 -13.61 -4.94 20.24
CA LEU A 406 -14.62 -3.87 20.28
C LEU A 406 -14.16 -2.64 21.05
N GLN A 407 -12.98 -2.68 21.68
CA GLN A 407 -12.41 -1.53 22.39
C GLN A 407 -11.93 -0.46 21.42
N ALA A 408 -11.76 0.77 21.91
CA ALA A 408 -11.24 1.89 21.12
C ALA A 408 -9.78 1.65 20.71
N GLU A 409 -8.96 1.12 21.62
CA GLU A 409 -7.62 0.62 21.29
C GLU A 409 -7.74 -0.88 21.01
N LYS A 410 -7.63 -1.26 19.73
CA LYS A 410 -7.78 -2.66 19.30
C LYS A 410 -6.44 -3.37 19.27
N PRO A 411 -6.41 -4.70 19.48
CA PRO A 411 -5.22 -5.49 19.21
C PRO A 411 -4.77 -5.40 17.75
N LYS A 412 -3.52 -5.79 17.46
CA LYS A 412 -3.00 -5.80 16.09
C LYS A 412 -3.82 -6.69 15.14
N GLY A 413 -4.20 -6.13 13.99
CA GLY A 413 -4.85 -6.83 12.88
C GLY A 413 -6.38 -6.68 12.83
N TRP A 414 -6.93 -5.78 13.63
CA TRP A 414 -8.32 -5.31 13.56
C TRP A 414 -8.37 -3.94 12.91
N HIS A 415 -9.42 -3.69 12.15
CA HIS A 415 -9.71 -2.37 11.58
C HIS A 415 -10.62 -1.59 12.50
N ASP A 416 -10.41 -0.29 12.53
CA ASP A 416 -11.39 0.66 13.05
C ASP A 416 -12.64 0.69 12.18
N THR A 417 -13.77 0.89 12.86
CA THR A 417 -15.11 0.90 12.27
C THR A 417 -16.05 1.73 13.12
N ASP A 418 -17.04 2.34 12.46
CA ASP A 418 -18.14 3.04 13.11
C ASP A 418 -19.12 2.06 13.80
N TRP A 419 -18.92 0.75 13.61
CA TRP A 419 -19.71 -0.29 14.24
C TRP A 419 -19.31 -0.48 15.71
N ILE A 420 -20.31 -0.47 16.59
CA ILE A 420 -20.10 -0.65 18.04
C ILE A 420 -20.05 -2.13 18.45
N ASP A 421 -20.57 -3.03 17.62
CA ASP A 421 -20.86 -4.42 17.94
C ASP A 421 -20.01 -5.41 17.13
N CYS A 422 -19.15 -4.93 16.22
CA CYS A 422 -18.27 -5.78 15.44
C CYS A 422 -17.09 -5.00 14.87
N ALA A 423 -16.03 -5.72 14.51
CA ALA A 423 -14.84 -5.17 13.87
C ALA A 423 -14.37 -6.10 12.74
N TRP A 424 -13.87 -5.51 11.66
CA TRP A 424 -13.25 -6.27 10.59
C TRP A 424 -11.83 -6.67 10.97
N THR A 425 -11.47 -7.91 10.69
CA THR A 425 -10.08 -8.37 10.70
C THR A 425 -9.39 -7.98 9.40
N ASN A 426 -8.07 -7.84 9.41
CA ASN A 426 -7.27 -7.65 8.20
C ASN A 426 -6.87 -8.98 7.51
N GLY A 427 -7.53 -10.08 7.88
CA GLY A 427 -7.13 -11.46 7.54
C GLY A 427 -6.28 -12.15 8.61
N ASN A 428 -5.73 -11.39 9.57
CA ASN A 428 -4.91 -11.93 10.65
C ASN A 428 -4.98 -11.06 11.91
N ALA A 429 -5.97 -11.31 12.76
CA ALA A 429 -6.24 -10.47 13.92
C ALA A 429 -5.85 -11.14 15.23
N LEU A 430 -5.12 -10.45 16.10
CA LEU A 430 -4.80 -10.93 17.44
C LEU A 430 -6.03 -10.86 18.34
N LEU A 431 -6.34 -11.94 19.03
CA LEU A 431 -7.40 -12.00 20.03
C LEU A 431 -6.81 -12.48 21.37
N PRO A 432 -6.54 -11.55 22.30
CA PRO A 432 -6.15 -11.89 23.66
C PRO A 432 -7.27 -12.61 24.39
N LEU A 433 -6.95 -13.74 25.03
CA LEU A 433 -7.88 -14.52 25.86
C LEU A 433 -7.57 -14.36 27.36
N GLY A 434 -6.43 -13.76 27.72
CA GLY A 434 -6.00 -13.66 29.12
C GLY A 434 -5.72 -15.03 29.74
N ASP A 435 -5.95 -15.15 31.04
CA ASP A 435 -5.57 -16.33 31.83
C ASP A 435 -6.74 -17.33 32.04
N TYR A 436 -7.83 -17.22 31.26
CA TYR A 436 -9.04 -18.03 31.43
C TYR A 436 -8.82 -19.54 31.21
N LEU A 437 -7.73 -19.92 30.52
CA LEU A 437 -7.35 -21.31 30.23
C LEU A 437 -6.14 -21.79 31.07
N GLU A 438 -5.69 -21.02 32.06
CA GLU A 438 -4.63 -21.45 32.97
C GLU A 438 -5.08 -22.61 33.88
N GLY A 439 -4.09 -23.37 34.38
CA GLY A 439 -4.34 -24.50 35.28
C GLY A 439 -4.86 -25.74 34.57
N ASN A 440 -4.39 -26.00 33.34
CA ASN A 440 -4.73 -27.18 32.54
C ASN A 440 -6.21 -27.25 32.07
N LYS A 441 -6.88 -26.09 31.94
CA LYS A 441 -8.27 -26.00 31.48
C LYS A 441 -8.33 -25.90 29.96
N ILE A 442 -9.02 -26.82 29.30
CA ILE A 442 -9.40 -26.66 27.89
C ILE A 442 -10.63 -25.76 27.76
N GLY A 443 -10.80 -25.11 26.61
CA GLY A 443 -11.93 -24.23 26.36
C GLY A 443 -12.53 -24.38 24.97
N ILE A 444 -13.77 -23.93 24.82
CA ILE A 444 -14.42 -23.74 23.53
C ILE A 444 -14.55 -22.24 23.30
N LEU A 445 -13.86 -21.74 22.27
CA LEU A 445 -14.02 -20.38 21.80
C LEU A 445 -15.06 -20.37 20.69
N SER A 446 -16.18 -19.67 20.90
CA SER A 446 -17.20 -19.44 19.90
C SER A 446 -17.17 -17.98 19.45
N MET A 447 -17.29 -17.75 18.15
CA MET A 447 -17.36 -16.40 17.58
C MET A 447 -18.40 -16.31 16.48
N THR A 448 -19.06 -15.16 16.38
CA THR A 448 -20.04 -14.87 15.35
C THR A 448 -19.39 -14.03 14.25
N ILE A 449 -19.46 -14.53 13.01
CA ILE A 449 -19.01 -13.82 11.81
C ILE A 449 -20.22 -13.11 11.20
N ARG A 450 -20.29 -11.79 11.40
CA ARG A 450 -21.39 -10.97 10.90
C ARG A 450 -21.38 -10.87 9.38
N GLU A 451 -20.20 -10.73 8.80
CA GLU A 451 -20.01 -10.53 7.37
C GLU A 451 -18.66 -11.10 6.93
N THR A 452 -18.62 -11.60 5.70
CA THR A 452 -17.41 -12.08 5.01
C THR A 452 -17.11 -11.18 3.82
N GLY A 453 -15.83 -10.91 3.55
CA GLY A 453 -15.42 -10.24 2.33
C GLY A 453 -15.52 -11.13 1.09
N SER A 454 -15.36 -10.51 -0.08
CA SER A 454 -15.06 -11.22 -1.32
C SER A 454 -13.55 -11.43 -1.42
N TYR A 455 -13.11 -12.64 -1.75
CA TYR A 455 -11.68 -12.99 -1.75
C TYR A 455 -11.23 -13.50 -3.11
N ILE A 456 -10.05 -13.05 -3.54
CA ILE A 456 -9.38 -13.56 -4.74
C ILE A 456 -8.79 -14.94 -4.41
N LEU A 457 -9.14 -15.95 -5.21
CA LEU A 457 -8.52 -17.26 -5.17
C LEU A 457 -7.26 -17.27 -6.06
N PRO A 458 -6.15 -17.86 -5.58
CA PRO A 458 -4.98 -18.12 -6.41
C PRO A 458 -5.35 -19.05 -7.58
N ASP A 459 -4.90 -18.72 -8.77
CA ASP A 459 -5.20 -19.47 -9.99
C ASP A 459 -4.70 -20.94 -9.91
N GLN A 460 -5.61 -21.90 -10.02
CA GLN A 460 -5.31 -23.33 -9.78
C GLN A 460 -4.31 -23.92 -10.78
N ASN A 461 -4.22 -23.37 -11.99
CA ASN A 461 -3.33 -23.86 -13.05
C ASN A 461 -1.84 -23.61 -12.78
N ARG A 462 -1.49 -22.61 -11.96
CA ARG A 462 -0.09 -22.39 -11.53
C ARG A 462 0.39 -23.43 -10.50
N THR A 463 -0.53 -24.13 -9.85
CA THR A 463 -0.22 -25.06 -8.74
C THR A 463 0.15 -26.47 -9.24
N MET A 464 -0.36 -26.91 -10.39
CA MET A 464 -0.08 -28.26 -10.93
C MET A 464 1.31 -28.41 -11.58
N LEU A 465 1.86 -27.34 -12.17
CA LEU A 465 3.20 -27.37 -12.78
C LEU A 465 4.35 -27.46 -11.75
N ARG A 466 4.07 -27.26 -10.44
CA ARG A 466 5.08 -27.30 -9.37
C ARG A 466 5.20 -28.63 -8.64
N ARG A 467 4.39 -29.65 -8.99
CA ARG A 467 4.48 -30.99 -8.38
C ARG A 467 5.36 -31.99 -9.17
N LEU A 468 5.98 -31.56 -10.27
CA LEU A 468 6.81 -32.42 -11.13
C LEU A 468 8.14 -31.78 -11.57
N GLY A 469 8.65 -30.78 -10.84
CA GLY A 469 9.94 -30.15 -11.10
C GLY A 469 10.97 -30.50 -10.05
#